data_AF-A0A7X8WDL2-F1
#
_entry.id   AF-A0A7X8WDL2-F1
#
_cell.length_a   1.000
_cell.length_b   1.000
_cell.length_c   1.000
_cell.angle_alpha   90.00
_cell.angle_beta   90.00
_cell.angle_gamma   90.00
#
_symmetry.space_group_name_H-M   'P 1'
#
loop_
_entity.id
_entity.type
_entity.pdbx_description
1 polymer ?
#
loop_
_entity_poly.entity_id
_entity_poly.type
_entity_poly.pdbx_seq_one_letter_code
_entity_poly.pdbx_strand_id
1 'polypeptide(L)' 'MSKLAVKYNNDLNTMPLRDFKAVELDIFMAICASVKEKGTELVVYDFESLKRLSKYEQTSNEVFVKDLESTYDKL' A
#
# COMPACT_ATOMS: atom_id res chain seq x y z
N MET A 1 -9.21 -24.37 4.28
CA MET A 1 -8.59 -23.45 3.31
C MET A 1 -9.24 -22.07 3.45
N SER A 2 -8.77 -21.27 4.38
CA SER A 2 -9.28 -19.91 4.61
C SER A 2 -8.88 -19.06 3.41
N LYS A 3 -9.84 -18.70 2.55
CA LYS A 3 -9.60 -17.79 1.43
C LYS A 3 -9.17 -16.44 2.04
N LEU A 4 -7.89 -16.11 1.95
CA LEU A 4 -7.35 -14.77 2.26
C LEU A 4 -7.90 -13.80 1.20
N ALA A 5 -9.19 -13.49 1.29
CA ALA A 5 -9.82 -12.44 0.54
C ALA A 5 -9.59 -11.16 1.32
N VAL A 6 -8.74 -10.28 0.80
CA VAL A 6 -8.57 -8.98 1.43
C VAL A 6 -9.86 -8.20 1.21
N LYS A 7 -10.66 -8.10 2.27
CA LYS A 7 -11.92 -7.36 2.27
C LYS A 7 -11.62 -5.89 2.49
N TYR A 8 -11.86 -5.08 1.48
CA TYR A 8 -11.78 -3.62 1.57
C TYR A 8 -13.17 -2.98 1.52
N ASN A 9 -13.27 -1.71 1.92
CA ASN A 9 -14.51 -0.95 1.80
C ASN A 9 -14.83 -0.70 0.31
N ASN A 10 -16.13 -0.66 -0.05
CA ASN A 10 -16.59 -0.41 -1.42
C ASN A 10 -16.15 0.96 -1.96
N ASP A 11 -15.84 1.90 -1.08
CA ASP A 11 -15.27 3.21 -1.43
C ASP A 11 -13.90 3.08 -2.12
N LEU A 12 -13.18 1.96 -1.96
CA LEU A 12 -11.96 1.73 -2.76
C LEU A 12 -12.25 1.45 -4.23
N ASN A 13 -13.46 0.99 -4.58
CA ASN A 13 -13.84 0.79 -5.98
C ASN A 13 -14.15 2.11 -6.70
N THR A 14 -14.31 3.21 -5.96
CA THR A 14 -14.53 4.55 -6.55
C THR A 14 -13.22 5.30 -6.76
N MET A 15 -12.12 4.86 -6.15
CA MET A 15 -10.80 5.40 -6.45
C MET A 15 -10.37 5.06 -7.87
N PRO A 16 -9.72 6.00 -8.59
CA PRO A 16 -9.18 5.76 -9.92
C PRO A 16 -7.90 4.90 -9.85
N LEU A 17 -8.04 3.64 -9.46
CA LEU A 17 -6.94 2.66 -9.38
C LEU A 17 -6.30 2.36 -10.75
N ARG A 18 -6.91 2.81 -11.86
CA ARG A 18 -6.44 2.60 -13.23
C ARG A 18 -5.10 3.27 -13.52
N ASP A 19 -4.81 4.38 -12.86
CA ASP A 19 -3.57 5.14 -13.09
C ASP A 19 -2.40 4.65 -12.21
N PHE A 20 -2.66 3.73 -11.28
CA PHE A 20 -1.65 3.14 -10.43
C PHE A 20 -0.90 2.01 -11.17
N LYS A 21 0.42 1.97 -10.97
CA LYS A 21 1.26 0.84 -11.36
C LYS A 21 1.05 -0.32 -10.40
N ALA A 22 1.41 -1.54 -10.81
CA ALA A 22 1.32 -2.73 -9.96
C ALA A 22 2.01 -2.53 -8.59
N VAL A 23 3.21 -1.96 -8.59
CA VAL A 23 3.97 -1.62 -7.38
C VAL A 23 3.21 -0.63 -6.47
N GLU A 24 2.63 0.42 -7.04
CA GLU A 24 1.95 1.47 -6.28
C GLU A 24 0.66 0.90 -5.64
N LEU A 25 -0.04 0.01 -6.35
CA LEU A 25 -1.15 -0.75 -5.82
C LEU A 25 -0.70 -1.69 -4.69
N ASP A 26 0.42 -2.38 -4.84
CA ASP A 26 0.95 -3.28 -3.79
C ASP A 26 1.29 -2.49 -2.52
N ILE A 27 1.90 -1.31 -2.66
CA ILE A 27 2.18 -0.40 -1.54
C ILE A 27 0.87 0.06 -0.88
N PHE A 28 -0.08 0.57 -1.66
CA PHE A 28 -1.37 1.04 -1.16
C PHE A 28 -2.13 -0.06 -0.41
N MET A 29 -2.27 -1.23 -1.03
CA MET A 29 -2.99 -2.36 -0.46
C MET A 29 -2.30 -2.90 0.80
N ALA A 30 -0.97 -2.93 0.83
CA ALA A 30 -0.20 -3.28 2.02
C ALA A 30 -0.48 -2.31 3.18
N ILE A 31 -0.46 -1.00 2.92
CA ILE A 31 -0.82 0.02 3.92
C ILE A 31 -2.26 -0.20 4.39
N CYS A 32 -3.23 -0.30 3.47
CA CYS A 32 -4.64 -0.55 3.82
C CYS A 32 -4.82 -1.80 4.69
N ALA A 33 -4.16 -2.91 4.35
CA ALA A 33 -4.23 -4.14 5.13
C ALA A 33 -3.66 -3.95 6.56
N SER A 34 -2.57 -3.21 6.69
CA SER A 34 -1.90 -2.98 7.97
C SER A 34 -2.62 -2.00 8.90
N VAL A 35 -3.32 -1.00 8.34
CA VAL A 35 -4.09 -0.02 9.12
C VAL A 35 -5.50 -0.51 9.44
N LYS A 36 -6.04 -1.46 8.66
CA LYS A 36 -7.38 -2.01 8.86
C LYS A 36 -7.63 -2.52 10.28
N GLU A 37 -6.61 -3.10 10.92
CA GLU A 37 -6.71 -3.64 12.28
C GLU A 37 -6.51 -2.58 13.37
N LYS A 38 -6.02 -1.38 13.00
CA LYS A 38 -5.64 -0.30 13.93
C LYS A 38 -6.70 0.80 14.08
N GLY A 39 -7.78 0.74 13.29
CA GLY A 39 -8.91 1.67 13.40
C GLY A 39 -8.50 3.13 13.10
N THR A 40 -8.67 4.01 14.09
CA THR A 40 -8.36 5.46 13.97
C THR A 40 -7.03 5.86 14.61
N GLU A 41 -6.22 4.88 15.03
CA GLU A 41 -4.91 5.17 15.63
C GLU A 41 -3.93 5.70 14.58
N LEU A 42 -3.06 6.63 15.00
CA LEU A 42 -1.97 7.09 14.15
C LEU A 42 -0.97 5.95 13.97
N VAL A 43 -0.72 5.58 12.72
CA VAL A 43 0.21 4.50 12.40
C VAL A 43 1.47 5.08 11.76
N VAL A 44 2.61 4.87 12.44
CA VAL A 44 3.93 5.26 11.94
C VAL A 44 4.67 4.00 11.49
N TYR A 45 5.14 4.01 10.25
CA TYR A 45 6.01 2.97 9.70
C TYR A 45 7.41 3.51 9.50
N ASP A 46 8.41 2.73 9.90
CA ASP A 46 9.77 2.98 9.42
C ASP A 46 9.88 2.58 7.94
N PHE A 47 10.82 3.21 7.25
CA PHE A 47 11.04 3.04 5.82
C PHE A 47 11.23 1.57 5.42
N GLU A 48 12.04 0.83 6.17
CA GLU A 48 12.32 -0.58 5.86
C GLU A 48 11.09 -1.47 6.09
N SER A 49 10.30 -1.18 7.11
CA SER A 49 9.07 -1.89 7.44
C SER A 49 8.03 -1.69 6.36
N LEU A 50 7.91 -0.47 5.82
CA LEU A 50 7.02 -0.21 4.69
C LEU A 50 7.47 -0.98 3.43
N LYS A 51 8.79 -0.97 3.14
CA LYS A 51 9.39 -1.72 2.03
C LYS A 51 9.17 -3.24 2.15
N ARG A 52 9.30 -3.77 3.37
CA ARG A 52 9.03 -5.20 3.67
C ARG A 52 7.55 -5.53 3.52
N LEU A 53 6.66 -4.65 3.97
CA LEU A 53 5.21 -4.84 3.97
C LEU A 53 4.66 -4.92 2.54
N SER A 54 5.16 -4.08 1.63
CA SER A 54 4.78 -4.09 0.22
C SER A 54 5.46 -5.18 -0.61
N LYS A 55 6.27 -6.06 0.02
CA LYS A 55 7.10 -7.08 -0.64
C LYS A 55 7.88 -6.52 -1.83
N TYR A 56 8.41 -5.31 -1.69
CA TYR A 56 9.06 -4.62 -2.80
C TYR A 56 10.37 -5.32 -3.18
N GLU A 57 10.38 -6.01 -4.32
CA GLU A 57 11.51 -6.84 -4.76
C GLU A 57 12.70 -6.01 -5.29
N GLN A 58 12.51 -4.72 -5.58
CA GLN A 58 13.60 -3.90 -6.10
C GLN A 58 14.59 -3.50 -5.01
N THR A 59 15.87 -3.62 -5.34
CA THR A 59 16.98 -3.41 -4.41
C THR A 59 17.21 -1.92 -4.11
N SER A 60 16.80 -1.01 -5.01
CA SER A 60 17.01 0.43 -4.85
C SER A 60 16.00 1.08 -3.92
N ASN A 61 16.50 1.77 -2.89
CA ASN A 61 15.70 2.57 -1.97
C ASN A 61 15.17 3.85 -2.63
N GLU A 62 15.91 4.44 -3.57
CA GLU A 62 15.51 5.67 -4.26
C GLU A 62 14.26 5.45 -5.13
N VAL A 63 14.20 4.30 -5.81
CA VAL A 63 13.05 3.96 -6.65
C VAL A 63 11.82 3.70 -5.76
N PHE A 64 12.01 3.08 -4.60
CA PHE A 64 10.92 2.88 -3.64
C PHE A 64 10.34 4.20 -3.12
N VAL A 65 11.19 5.17 -2.75
CA VAL A 65 10.73 6.51 -2.32
C VAL A 65 9.91 7.16 -3.45
N LYS A 66 10.41 7.11 -4.68
CA LYS A 66 9.72 7.69 -5.83
C LYS A 66 8.37 7.03 -6.12
N ASP A 67 8.31 5.71 -6.02
CA ASP A 67 7.06 4.96 -6.19
C ASP A 67 6.08 5.27 -5.03
N LEU A 68 6.57 5.49 -3.81
CA LEU A 68 5.75 5.90 -2.67
C LEU A 68 5.18 7.32 -2.85
N GLU A 69 6.00 8.27 -3.29
CA GLU A 69 5.55 9.64 -3.62
C GLU A 69 4.51 9.62 -4.74
N SER A 70 4.78 8.88 -5.82
CA SER A 70 3.83 8.68 -6.93
C SER A 70 2.53 8.00 -6.50
N THR A 71 2.59 7.09 -5.51
CA THR A 71 1.39 6.48 -4.92
C THR A 71 0.56 7.53 -4.18
N TYR A 72 1.21 8.42 -3.42
CA TYR A 72 0.54 9.50 -2.69
C TYR A 72 -0.07 10.54 -3.64
N ASP A 73 0.63 10.95 -4.69
CA ASP A 73 0.15 11.95 -5.66
C ASP A 73 -1.10 11.49 -6.44
N LYS A 74 -1.34 10.18 -6.51
CA LYS A 74 -2.48 9.57 -7.22
C LYS A 74 -3.68 9.28 -6.33
N LEU A 75 -3.52 9.38 -5.01
CA LEU A 75 -4.60 9.25 -4.02
C LEU A 75 -5.36 10.56 -3.89
#